data_AF-T0ZKT3-F1
#
_entry.id   AF-T0ZKT3-F1
#
_cell.length_a   1.000
_cell.length_b   1.000
_cell.length_c   1.000
_cell.angle_alpha   90.00
_cell.angle_beta   90.00
_cell.angle_gamma   90.00
#
_symmetry.space_group_name_H-M   'P 1'
#
loop_
_entity.id
_entity.type
_entity.pdbx_description
1 polymer ?
#
loop_
_entity_poly.entity_id
_entity_poly.type
_entity_poly.pdbx_seq_one_letter_code
_entity_poly.pdbx_strand_id
1 'polypeptide(L)'
;MSERPILEKVGTVEFYVGSAKQWAFMHQKALGFKMLGYAGPETGVRDRVSYLLSQGDARFIFTSFLKPDDFVGKHVLLHGDGVKDISFIVPEMDVTIRGIEERKVIKPAKVEKVKT
;
A
#
# COMPACT_ATOMS: atom_id res chain seq x y z
N MET A 1 -14.99 -6.38 30.58
CA MET A 1 -14.74 -6.90 29.22
C MET A 1 -13.98 -5.82 28.47
N SER A 2 -12.69 -6.02 28.21
CA SER A 2 -11.89 -5.07 27.43
C SER A 2 -12.46 -4.98 26.01
N GLU A 3 -12.83 -3.79 25.54
CA GLU A 3 -13.24 -3.58 24.15
C GLU A 3 -12.13 -4.10 23.23
N ARG A 4 -12.46 -5.03 22.33
CA ARG A 4 -11.48 -5.51 21.35
C ARG A 4 -11.07 -4.32 20.46
N PRO A 5 -9.78 -4.12 20.18
CA PRO A 5 -9.34 -3.03 19.32
C PRO A 5 -9.87 -3.24 17.90
N ILE A 6 -10.37 -2.17 17.27
CA ILE A 6 -10.91 -2.22 15.89
C ILE A 6 -9.81 -2.27 14.82
N LEU A 7 -8.57 -1.93 15.18
CA LEU A 7 -7.37 -2.04 14.34
C LEU A 7 -6.34 -2.89 15.10
N GLU A 8 -5.68 -3.82 14.42
CA GLU A 8 -4.67 -4.69 15.04
C GLU A 8 -3.27 -4.11 14.85
N LYS A 9 -2.86 -3.90 13.59
CA LYS A 9 -1.56 -3.33 13.25
C LYS A 9 -1.55 -2.71 11.86
N VAL A 10 -0.50 -1.94 11.57
CA VAL A 10 -0.22 -1.48 10.20
C VAL A 10 0.09 -2.70 9.33
N GLY A 11 -0.57 -2.78 8.18
CA GLY A 11 -0.39 -3.86 7.21
C GLY A 11 0.77 -3.55 6.28
N THR A 12 0.56 -2.62 5.35
CA THR A 12 1.51 -2.26 4.30
C THR A 12 1.42 -0.77 4.04
N VAL A 13 2.57 -0.15 3.75
CA VAL A 13 2.63 1.25 3.32
C VAL A 13 2.98 1.28 1.85
N GLU A 14 2.11 1.88 1.03
CA GLU A 14 2.36 2.07 -0.40
C GLU A 14 2.89 3.47 -0.68
N PHE A 15 4.00 3.52 -1.41
CA PHE A 15 4.65 4.73 -1.87
C PHE A 15 4.47 4.87 -3.37
N TYR A 16 4.08 6.06 -3.80
CA TYR A 16 4.12 6.45 -5.20
C TYR A 16 5.41 7.21 -5.44
N VAL A 17 6.22 6.68 -6.35
CA VAL A 17 7.60 7.13 -6.58
C VAL A 17 7.91 7.19 -8.07
N GLY A 18 8.90 8.00 -8.44
CA GLY A 18 9.34 8.15 -9.83
C GLY A 18 9.94 6.86 -10.40
N SER A 19 10.68 6.10 -9.59
CA SER A 19 11.28 4.82 -10.02
C SER A 19 11.16 3.75 -8.93
N ALA A 20 10.14 2.90 -9.04
CA ALA A 20 9.91 1.84 -8.06
C ALA A 20 11.08 0.84 -8.01
N LYS A 21 11.73 0.59 -9.15
CA LYS A 21 12.89 -0.30 -9.23
C LYS A 21 14.09 0.23 -8.45
N GLN A 22 14.35 1.53 -8.50
CA GLN A 22 15.45 2.15 -7.76
C GLN A 22 15.18 2.13 -6.25
N TRP A 23 13.96 2.47 -5.85
CA TRP A 23 13.54 2.39 -4.45
C TRP A 23 13.63 0.97 -3.91
N ALA A 24 13.14 -0.02 -4.67
CA ALA A 24 13.24 -1.42 -4.31
C ALA A 24 14.69 -1.88 -4.19
N PHE A 25 15.54 -1.55 -5.17
CA PHE A 25 16.95 -1.88 -5.14
C PHE A 25 17.65 -1.30 -3.91
N MET A 26 17.43 -0.01 -3.61
CA MET A 26 18.02 0.65 -2.44
C MET A 26 17.58 0.00 -1.14
N HIS A 27 16.29 -0.28 -0.96
CA HIS A 27 15.78 -0.93 0.25
C HIS A 27 16.33 -2.35 0.42
N GLN A 28 16.47 -3.10 -0.67
CA GLN A 28 17.07 -4.44 -0.61
C GLN A 28 18.55 -4.39 -0.27
N LYS A 29 19.31 -3.51 -0.93
CA LYS A 29 20.78 -3.49 -0.83
C LYS A 29 21.31 -2.73 0.38
N ALA A 30 20.71 -1.58 0.71
CA ALA A 30 21.17 -0.73 1.80
C ALA A 30 20.48 -1.08 3.13
N LEU A 31 19.20 -1.42 3.09
CA LEU A 31 18.39 -1.62 4.30
C LEU A 31 18.09 -3.09 4.60
N GLY A 32 18.41 -4.03 3.72
CA GLY A 32 18.25 -5.46 3.95
C GLY A 32 16.82 -5.99 3.80
N PHE A 33 15.95 -5.24 3.10
CA PHE A 33 14.61 -5.73 2.74
C PHE A 33 14.70 -6.91 1.77
N LYS A 34 13.68 -7.78 1.82
CA LYS A 34 13.50 -8.88 0.86
C LYS A 34 12.30 -8.60 -0.03
N MET A 35 12.42 -8.90 -1.31
CA MET A 35 11.30 -8.82 -2.24
C MET A 35 10.37 -10.01 -2.04
N LEU A 36 9.09 -9.72 -1.83
CA LEU A 36 8.03 -10.73 -1.66
C LEU A 36 7.13 -10.85 -2.89
N GLY A 37 7.02 -9.78 -3.68
CA GLY A 37 6.11 -9.76 -4.82
C GLY A 37 6.45 -8.67 -5.82
N TYR A 38 5.93 -8.88 -7.02
CA TYR A 38 6.08 -7.98 -8.16
C TYR A 38 4.76 -7.92 -8.92
N ALA A 39 4.38 -6.73 -9.35
CA ALA A 39 3.33 -6.54 -10.34
C ALA A 39 3.83 -5.55 -11.40
N GLY A 40 3.69 -5.90 -12.68
CA GLY A 40 4.10 -5.07 -13.80
C GLY A 40 3.68 -5.68 -15.14
N PRO A 41 4.20 -5.20 -16.27
CA PRO A 41 3.78 -5.65 -17.60
C PRO A 41 3.88 -7.16 -17.79
N GLU A 42 4.90 -7.78 -17.17
CA GLU A 42 5.16 -9.22 -17.18
C GLU A 42 4.10 -10.02 -16.43
N THR A 43 3.36 -9.39 -15.50
CA THR A 43 2.25 -9.99 -14.74
C THR A 43 0.89 -9.47 -15.21
N GLY A 44 0.82 -8.80 -16.36
CA GLY A 44 -0.42 -8.27 -16.94
C GLY A 44 -0.81 -6.85 -16.49
N VAL A 45 -0.04 -6.21 -15.60
CA VAL A 45 -0.29 -4.82 -15.15
C VAL A 45 0.49 -3.86 -16.04
N ARG A 46 -0.21 -3.17 -16.96
CA ARG A 46 0.45 -2.40 -18.05
C ARG A 46 0.58 -0.91 -17.81
N ASP A 47 -0.03 -0.39 -16.76
CA ASP A 47 -0.08 1.04 -16.43
C ASP A 47 0.95 1.43 -15.36
N ARG A 48 1.39 0.48 -14.52
CA ARG A 48 2.32 0.71 -13.41
C ARG A 48 3.20 -0.51 -13.14
N VAL A 49 4.23 -0.28 -12.33
CA VAL A 49 5.08 -1.32 -11.74
C VAL A 49 5.08 -1.16 -10.23
N SER A 50 4.91 -2.26 -9.50
CA SER A 50 4.89 -2.32 -8.05
C SER A 50 5.81 -3.41 -7.52
N TYR A 51 6.63 -3.08 -6.52
CA TYR A 51 7.49 -4.03 -5.79
C TYR A 51 7.06 -4.10 -4.34
N LEU A 52 6.66 -5.29 -3.89
CA LEU A 52 6.39 -5.56 -2.48
C LEU A 52 7.67 -6.04 -1.80
N LEU A 53 8.09 -5.33 -0.77
CA LEU A 53 9.26 -5.63 0.05
C LEU A 53 8.86 -5.84 1.50
N SER A 54 9.64 -6.65 2.22
CA SER A 54 9.47 -6.84 3.66
C SER A 54 10.80 -6.90 4.43
N GLN A 55 10.77 -6.41 5.66
CA GLN A 55 11.81 -6.63 6.67
C GLN A 55 11.15 -6.71 8.06
N GLY A 56 11.22 -7.87 8.71
CA GLY A 56 10.45 -8.12 9.93
C GLY A 56 8.95 -7.94 9.68
N ASP A 57 8.28 -7.14 10.49
CA ASP A 57 6.86 -6.80 10.32
C ASP A 57 6.60 -5.69 9.28
N ALA A 58 7.62 -4.93 8.89
CA ALA A 58 7.48 -3.84 7.94
C ALA A 58 7.25 -4.39 6.52
N ARG A 59 6.21 -3.88 5.84
CA ARG A 59 5.90 -4.17 4.44
C ARG A 59 5.74 -2.86 3.68
N PHE A 60 6.51 -2.72 2.60
CA PHE A 60 6.45 -1.55 1.72
C PHE A 60 6.14 -1.98 0.31
N ILE A 61 5.25 -1.22 -0.35
CA ILE A 61 5.03 -1.31 -1.79
C ILE A 61 5.57 -0.04 -2.41
N PHE A 62 6.52 -0.17 -3.33
CA PHE A 62 6.95 0.95 -4.17
C PHE A 62 6.28 0.82 -5.52
N THR A 63 5.51 1.83 -5.91
CA THR A 63 4.76 1.85 -7.18
C THR A 63 5.20 3.04 -8.04
N SER A 64 5.50 2.79 -9.31
CA SER A 64 5.83 3.82 -10.31
C SER A 64 4.96 3.69 -11.55
N PHE A 65 4.63 4.82 -12.16
CA PHE A 65 3.86 4.90 -13.40
C PHE A 65 4.67 4.42 -14.61
N LEU A 66 3.99 3.86 -15.61
CA LEU A 66 4.56 3.54 -16.93
C LEU A 66 4.00 4.41 -18.06
N LYS A 67 2.99 5.23 -17.78
CA LYS A 67 2.34 6.11 -18.76
C LYS A 67 2.40 7.57 -18.28
N PRO A 68 2.53 8.55 -19.20
CA PRO A 68 2.61 9.96 -18.83
C PRO A 68 1.39 10.49 -18.06
N ASP A 69 0.18 10.02 -18.41
CA ASP A 69 -1.08 10.43 -17.77
C ASP A 69 -1.59 9.35 -16.81
N ASP A 70 -0.79 9.05 -15.78
CA ASP A 70 -1.11 8.06 -14.75
C ASP A 70 -1.33 8.73 -13.38
N PHE A 71 -2.20 8.16 -12.56
CA PHE A 71 -2.52 8.68 -11.23
C PHE A 71 -1.31 8.64 -10.28
N VAL A 72 -0.41 7.66 -10.44
CA VAL A 72 0.86 7.59 -9.70
C VAL A 72 1.76 8.75 -10.11
N GLY A 73 1.87 9.04 -11.42
CA GLY A 73 2.67 10.15 -11.93
C GLY A 73 2.17 11.51 -11.48
N LYS A 74 0.85 11.73 -11.47
CA LYS A 74 0.22 12.95 -10.94
C LYS A 74 0.55 13.18 -9.46
N HIS A 75 0.53 12.13 -8.66
CA HIS A 75 0.90 12.20 -7.24
C HIS A 75 2.38 12.58 -7.08
N VAL A 76 3.28 11.89 -7.79
CA VAL A 76 4.72 12.16 -7.75
C VAL A 76 5.04 13.59 -8.21
N LEU A 77 4.35 14.10 -9.23
CA LEU A 77 4.52 15.48 -9.69
C LEU A 77 4.12 16.50 -8.61
N LEU A 78 3.04 16.24 -7.87
CA LEU A 78 2.52 17.17 -6.87
C LEU A 78 3.28 17.11 -5.54
N HIS A 79 3.79 15.94 -5.15
CA HIS A 79 4.31 15.69 -3.80
C HIS A 79 5.76 15.20 -3.76
N GLY A 80 6.35 14.81 -4.90
CA GLY A 80 7.55 14.01 -4.95
C GLY A 80 7.31 12.54 -4.59
N ASP A 81 8.39 11.81 -4.36
CA ASP A 81 8.36 10.42 -3.91
C ASP A 81 7.82 10.36 -2.47
N GLY A 82 6.68 9.71 -2.26
CA GLY A 82 6.00 9.76 -0.96
C GLY A 82 4.95 8.70 -0.72
N VAL A 83 4.51 8.60 0.54
CA VAL A 83 3.44 7.68 0.98
C VAL A 83 2.12 8.10 0.34
N LYS A 84 1.48 7.16 -0.35
CA LYS A 84 0.14 7.34 -0.92
C LYS A 84 -0.94 6.69 -0.06
N ASP A 85 -0.67 5.50 0.48
CA ASP A 85 -1.66 4.67 1.18
C ASP A 85 -1.02 3.93 2.37
N ILE A 86 -1.83 3.72 3.40
CA ILE A 86 -1.47 2.94 4.59
C ILE A 86 -2.62 1.97 4.85
N SER A 87 -2.35 0.67 4.72
CA SER A 87 -3.32 -0.36 5.04
C SER A 87 -3.20 -0.79 6.50
N PHE A 88 -4.31 -1.26 7.06
CA PHE A 88 -4.38 -1.79 8.42
C PHE A 88 -4.86 -3.24 8.38
N ILE A 89 -4.23 -4.08 9.19
CA ILE A 89 -4.74 -5.40 9.53
C ILE A 89 -5.76 -5.19 10.64
N VAL A 90 -6.93 -5.79 10.46
CA VAL A 90 -8.06 -5.65 11.35
C VAL A 90 -8.56 -7.03 11.76
N PRO A 91 -9.03 -7.22 13.01
CA PRO A 91 -9.48 -8.53 13.47
C PRO A 91 -10.69 -9.07 12.70
N GLU A 92 -11.65 -8.18 12.39
CA GLU A 92 -12.87 -8.51 11.66
C GLU A 92 -13.35 -7.30 10.87
N MET A 93 -13.34 -7.40 9.54
CA MET A 93 -13.63 -6.27 8.64
C MET A 93 -15.00 -5.62 8.92
N ASP A 94 -16.05 -6.42 9.09
CA ASP A 94 -17.42 -5.93 9.27
C ASP A 94 -17.59 -5.19 10.61
N VAL A 95 -16.94 -5.67 11.68
CA VAL A 95 -16.93 -4.99 12.99
C VAL A 95 -16.15 -3.69 12.92
N THR A 96 -15.00 -3.68 12.24
CA THR A 96 -14.18 -2.48 12.10
C THR A 96 -14.90 -1.40 11.29
N ILE A 97 -15.53 -1.75 10.17
CA ILE A 97 -16.29 -0.79 9.36
C ILE A 97 -17.43 -0.18 10.19
N ARG A 98 -18.23 -1.00 10.86
CA ARG A 98 -19.32 -0.50 11.73
C ARG A 98 -18.78 0.43 12.82
N GLY A 99 -17.69 0.06 13.48
CA GLY A 99 -17.06 0.89 14.51
C GLY A 99 -16.53 2.22 13.98
N ILE A 100 -16.03 2.25 12.74
CA ILE A 100 -15.60 3.49 12.06
C ILE A 100 -16.80 4.39 11.74
N GLU A 101 -17.90 3.82 11.24
CA GLU A 101 -19.14 4.53 10.92
C GLU A 101 -19.78 5.15 12.17
N GLU A 102 -19.89 4.38 13.25
CA GLU A 102 -20.45 4.83 14.54
C GLU A 102 -19.65 6.00 15.12
N ARG A 103 -18.32 5.95 15.00
CA ARG A 103 -17.41 7.00 15.47
C ARG A 103 -17.30 8.19 14.52
N LYS A 104 -17.90 8.11 13.32
CA LYS A 104 -17.90 9.17 12.29
C LYS A 104 -16.50 9.66 11.92
N VAL A 105 -15.50 8.78 11.97
CA VAL A 105 -14.09 9.15 11.69
C VAL A 105 -13.86 9.36 10.20
N ILE A 106 -14.42 8.47 9.37
CA ILE A 106 -14.39 8.57 7.91
C ILE A 106 -15.73 8.13 7.34
N LYS A 107 -16.06 8.60 6.14
CA LYS A 107 -17.14 8.01 5.33
C LYS A 107 -16.55 6.81 4.56
N PRO A 108 -16.98 5.56 4.83
CA PRO A 108 -16.42 4.41 4.14
C PRO A 108 -16.68 4.52 2.64
N ALA A 109 -15.64 4.26 1.84
CA ALA A 109 -15.81 4.00 0.43
C ALA A 109 -16.46 2.63 0.21
N LYS A 110 -16.83 2.32 -1.03
CA LYS A 110 -17.40 1.02 -1.39
C LYS A 110 -16.41 -0.09 -1.00
N VAL A 111 -16.88 -1.06 -0.20
CA VAL A 111 -16.08 -2.20 0.24
C VAL A 111 -15.93 -3.15 -0.94
N GLU A 112 -14.71 -3.33 -1.42
CA GLU A 112 -14.38 -4.32 -2.44
C GLU A 112 -13.75 -5.55 -1.79
N LYS A 113 -14.40 -6.71 -1.92
CA LYS A 113 -13.84 -7.99 -1.49
C LYS A 113 -12.89 -8.49 -2.58
N VAL A 114 -11.60 -8.25 -2.39
CA VAL A 114 -10.56 -8.84 -3.23
C VAL A 114 -10.39 -10.30 -2.82
N LYS A 115 -10.55 -11.23 -3.76
CA LYS A 115 -10.22 -12.64 -3.53
C LYS A 115 -8.69 -12.77 -3.57
N THR A 116 -8.10 -13.15 -2.44
CA THR A 116 -6.70 -13.60 -2.35
C THR A 116 -6.54 -14.98 -2.95
#